data_AF-A0A7Y4A2H1-F1
#
_entry.id   AF-A0A7Y4A2H1-F1
#
_cell.length_a   1.000
_cell.length_b   1.000
_cell.length_c   1.000
_cell.angle_alpha   90.00
_cell.angle_beta   90.00
_cell.angle_gamma   90.00
#
_symmetry.space_group_name_H-M   'P 1'
#
loop_
_entity.id
_entity.type
_entity.pdbx_description
1 polymer ?
#
loop_
_entity_poly.entity_id
_entity_poly.type
_entity_poly.pdbx_seq_one_letter_code
_entity_poly.pdbx_strand_id
1 'polypeptide(L)' 'MSVFNIKYINESNKTIKSETVFMNGLRGAKISSSSCAPSYTHRIELRDIVGRLLAYKENNHWVNSIKGFASSAKIS' A
#
# COMPACT_ATOMS: atom_id res chain seq x y z
N MET A 1 15.79 -3.91 4.84
CA MET A 1 14.84 -3.10 4.03
C MET A 1 13.73 -4.01 3.54
N SER A 2 12.50 -3.51 3.47
CA SER A 2 11.35 -4.21 2.88
C SER A 2 11.07 -3.66 1.48
N VAL A 3 10.54 -4.51 0.61
CA VAL A 3 10.17 -4.13 -0.76
C VAL A 3 8.67 -3.88 -0.83
N PHE A 4 8.28 -2.78 -1.46
CA PHE A 4 6.89 -2.40 -1.64
C PHE A 4 6.61 -2.08 -3.11
N ASN A 5 5.49 -2.58 -3.62
CA ASN A 5 4.91 -2.14 -4.88
C ASN A 5 3.86 -1.07 -4.59
N ILE A 6 4.13 0.16 -5.03
CA ILE A 6 3.23 1.29 -4.85
C ILE A 6 2.38 1.44 -6.11
N LYS A 7 1.06 1.61 -5.96
CA LYS A 7 0.16 2.04 -7.03
C LYS A 7 -0.49 3.36 -6.67
N TYR A 8 -0.46 4.29 -7.60
CA TYR A 8 -1.19 5.56 -7.54
C TYR A 8 -2.41 5.45 -8.45
N ILE A 9 -3.59 5.68 -7.90
CA ILE A 9 -4.88 5.44 -8.53
C ILE A 9 -5.66 6.76 -8.58
N ASN A 10 -6.27 7.06 -9.72
CA ASN A 10 -7.13 8.24 -9.88
C ASN A 10 -8.59 7.96 -9.49
N GLU A 11 -9.44 8.98 -9.57
CA GLU A 11 -10.88 8.88 -9.22
C GLU A 11 -11.65 7.86 -10.09
N SER A 12 -11.22 7.62 -11.33
CA SER A 12 -11.79 6.59 -12.21
C SER A 12 -11.27 5.18 -11.91
N ASN A 13 -10.61 4.97 -10.77
CA ASN A 13 -9.99 3.71 -10.35
C ASN A 13 -8.93 3.17 -11.32
N LYS A 14 -8.31 4.04 -12.13
CA LYS A 14 -7.21 3.69 -13.04
C LYS A 14 -5.87 3.90 -12.35
N THR A 15 -4.97 2.93 -12.48
CA THR A 15 -3.57 3.11 -12.07
C THR A 15 -2.91 4.12 -13.01
N ILE A 16 -2.47 5.25 -12.47
CA ILE A 16 -1.79 6.31 -13.22
C ILE A 16 -0.26 6.20 -13.14
N LYS A 17 0.25 5.59 -12.07
CA LYS A 17 1.67 5.30 -11.88
C LYS A 17 1.81 4.07 -10.98
N SER A 18 2.87 3.30 -11.19
CA SER A 18 3.32 2.28 -10.24
C SER A 18 4.83 2.25 -10.15
N GLU A 19 5.35 1.92 -8.98
CA GLU A 19 6.80 1.82 -8.74
C GLU A 19 7.10 0.81 -7.65
N THR A 20 8.29 0.22 -7.71
CA THR A 20 8.83 -0.66 -6.66
C THR A 20 9.85 0.11 -5.85
N VAL A 21 9.70 0.15 -4.52
CA VAL A 21 10.61 0.88 -3.62
C VAL A 21 11.14 -0.02 -2.51
N PHE A 22 12.36 0.27 -2.08
CA PHE A 22 13.02 -0.37 -0.94
C PHE A 22 13.01 0.60 0.23
N MET A 23 12.28 0.28 1.29
CA MET A 23 12.03 1.20 2.40
C MET A 23 12.26 0.54 3.75
N ASN A 24 12.50 1.36 4.78
CA ASN A 24 12.59 0.89 6.16
C ASN A 24 11.18 0.64 6.74
N GLY A 25 10.53 -0.41 6.25
CA GLY A 25 9.20 -0.83 6.66
C GLY A 25 8.05 0.05 6.12
N LEU A 26 6.83 -0.30 6.54
CA LEU A 26 5.60 0.29 6.02
C LEU A 26 5.50 1.79 6.31
N ARG A 27 6.01 2.25 7.45
CA ARG A 27 6.02 3.68 7.81
C ARG A 27 6.83 4.51 6.80
N GLY A 28 8.01 4.04 6.41
CA GLY A 28 8.84 4.71 5.40
C GLY A 28 8.15 4.75 4.04
N ALA A 29 7.56 3.63 3.63
CA ALA A 29 6.80 3.56 2.38
C ALA A 29 5.62 4.54 2.34
N LYS A 30 4.85 4.68 3.44
CA LYS A 30 3.74 5.64 3.54
C LYS A 30 4.16 7.09 3.37
N ILE A 31 5.28 7.47 3.97
CA ILE A 31 5.82 8.83 3.89
C ILE A 31 6.30 9.11 2.47
N SER A 32 7.18 8.24 1.96
CA SER A 32 7.73 8.39 0.61
C SER A 32 6.64 8.42 -0.47
N SER A 33 5.69 7.49 -0.42
CA SER A 33 4.61 7.44 -1.41
C SER A 33 3.73 8.68 -1.35
N SER A 34 3.48 9.24 -0.15
CA SER A 34 2.70 10.48 -0.04
C SER A 34 3.44 11.67 -0.66
N SER A 35 4.77 11.75 -0.49
CA SER A 35 5.59 12.83 -1.05
C SER A 35 5.78 12.70 -2.56
N CYS A 36 5.74 11.49 -3.12
CA CYS A 36 5.97 11.22 -4.53
C CYS A 36 4.68 11.04 -5.36
N ALA A 37 3.51 11.24 -4.74
CA ALA A 37 2.23 11.07 -5.41
C ALA A 37 2.04 12.09 -6.55
N PRO A 38 1.78 11.64 -7.79
CA PRO A 38 1.41 12.56 -8.88
C PRO A 38 0.16 13.37 -8.54
N SER A 39 0.04 14.56 -9.14
CA SER A 39 -1.22 15.31 -9.15
C SER A 39 -2.37 14.40 -9.63
N TYR A 40 -3.57 14.59 -9.07
CA TYR A 40 -4.76 13.76 -9.33
C TYR A 40 -4.70 12.31 -8.81
N THR A 41 -3.75 11.99 -7.93
CA THR A 41 -3.81 10.76 -7.13
C THR A 41 -4.97 10.84 -6.15
N HIS A 42 -5.98 10.00 -6.33
CA HIS A 42 -7.10 9.86 -5.41
C HIS A 42 -6.78 8.84 -4.29
N ARG A 43 -6.08 7.75 -4.67
CA ARG A 43 -5.74 6.65 -3.76
C ARG A 43 -4.30 6.17 -3.98
N ILE A 44 -3.60 5.89 -2.88
CA ILE A 44 -2.27 5.26 -2.90
C ILE A 44 -2.40 3.87 -2.30
N GLU A 45 -1.87 2.85 -2.95
CA GLU A 45 -1.82 1.50 -2.42
C GLU A 45 -0.38 1.05 -2.23
N LEU A 46 -0.07 0.54 -1.04
CA LEU A 46 1.17 -0.14 -0.72
C LEU A 46 0.91 -1.64 -0.73
N ARG A 47 1.57 -2.35 -1.64
CA ARG A 47 1.45 -3.79 -1.83
C ARG A 47 2.80 -4.47 -1.60
N ASP A 48 2.77 -5.75 -1.27
CA ASP A 48 4.00 -6.56 -1.27
C ASP A 48 4.42 -6.98 -2.69
N ILE A 49 5.50 -7.75 -2.79
CA ILE A 49 6.06 -8.21 -4.07
C ILE A 49 5.12 -9.16 -4.84
N VAL A 50 4.21 -9.86 -4.15
CA VAL A 50 3.22 -10.76 -4.77
C VAL A 50 1.89 -10.05 -5.04
N GLY A 51 1.82 -8.73 -4.77
CA GLY A 51 0.67 -7.88 -5.08
C GLY A 51 -0.39 -7.81 -3.98
N ARG A 52 -0.17 -8.41 -2.80
CA ARG A 52 -1.09 -8.32 -1.65
C ARG A 52 -1.10 -6.90 -1.10
N LEU A 53 -2.29 -6.36 -0.86
CA LEU A 53 -2.46 -5.04 -0.25
C LEU A 53 -2.02 -5.07 1.23
N LEU A 54 -1.12 -4.17 1.60
CA LEU A 54 -0.62 -4.00 2.96
C LEU A 54 -1.23 -2.77 3.63
N ALA A 55 -1.37 -1.68 2.89
CA ALA A 55 -2.05 -0.47 3.33
C ALA A 55 -2.50 0.35 2.12
N TYR A 56 -3.47 1.23 2.33
CA TYR A 56 -3.83 2.24 1.33
C TYR A 56 -4.11 3.58 2.00
N LYS A 57 -3.94 4.66 1.22
CA LYS A 57 -4.29 6.02 1.60
C LYS A 57 -5.43 6.49 0.70
N GLU A 58 -6.49 7.00 1.31
CA GLU A 58 -7.65 7.56 0.63
C GLU A 58 -8.20 8.67 1.51
N ASN A 59 -8.63 9.79 0.92
CA ASN A 59 -9.09 10.98 1.67
C ASN A 59 -8.10 11.44 2.76
N ASN A 60 -6.79 11.40 2.46
CA ASN A 60 -5.70 11.71 3.38
C ASN A 60 -5.53 10.81 4.62
N HIS A 61 -6.31 9.73 4.75
CA HIS A 61 -6.20 8.78 5.85
C HIS A 61 -5.56 7.47 5.40
N TRP A 62 -4.65 6.95 6.22
CA TRP A 62 -4.06 5.63 5.99
C TRP A 62 -4.87 4.53 6.66
N VAL A 63 -5.23 3.51 5.90
CA VAL A 63 -5.85 2.29 6.39
C VAL A 63 -4.88 1.13 6.18
N ASN A 64 -4.57 0.41 7.26
CA ASN A 64 -3.78 -0.82 7.17
C ASN A 64 -4.68 -1.97 6.76
N SER A 65 -4.25 -2.80 5.81
CA SER A 65 -4.96 -4.03 5.49
C SER A 65 -4.73 -5.02 6.63
N ILE A 66 -5.75 -5.24 7.45
CA ILE A 66 -5.73 -6.25 8.49
C ILE A 66 -6.04 -7.60 7.83
N LYS A 67 -4.99 -8.33 7.47
CA LYS A 67 -5.01 -9.79 7.43
C LYS A 67 -3.83 -10.22 8.31
N GLY A 68 -4.04 -10.44 9.60
CA GLY A 68 -4.81 -11.60 10.05
C GLY A 68 -3.97 -12.82 9.70
N PHE A 69 -3.10 -13.23 10.62
CA PHE A 69 -2.72 -14.64 10.69
C PHE A 69 -4.04 -15.40 10.61
N ALA A 70 -4.21 -16.26 9.60
CA ALA A 70 -5.26 -17.25 9.66
C ALA A 70 -5.09 -17.92 11.03
N SER A 71 -6.10 -17.77 11.89
CA SER A 71 -6.19 -18.53 13.12
C SER A 71 -5.89 -19.97 12.77
N SER A 72 -4.80 -20.51 13.30
CA SER A 72 -4.66 -21.96 13.39
C SER A 72 -5.98 -22.45 13.98
N ALA A 73 -6.69 -23.26 13.20
CA ALA A 73 -7.85 -23.98 13.69
C ALA A 73 -7.41 -24.68 14.98
N LYS A 74 -8.06 -24.36 16.11
CA LYS A 74 -7.99 -25.23 17.27
C LYS A 74 -8.59 -26.57 16.84
N ILE A 75 -7.72 -27.54 16.62
CA ILE A 75 -8.06 -28.96 16.70
C ILE A 75 -7.46 -29.41 18.03
N SER A 76 -8.27 -29.34 19.08
CA SER A 76 -8.17 -30.15 20.30
C SER A 76 -9.50 -30.10 21.01
#